data_AF-A0A4P6LXQ7-F1
#
_entry.id   AF-A0A4P6LXQ7-F1
#
_cell.length_a   1.000
_cell.length_b   1.000
_cell.length_c   1.000
_cell.angle_alpha   90.00
_cell.angle_beta   90.00
_cell.angle_gamma   90.00
#
_symmetry.space_group_name_H-M   'P 1'
#
loop_
_entity.id
_entity.type
_entity.pdbx_description
1 polymer ?
#
loop_
_entity_poly.entity_id
_entity_poly.type
_entity_poly.pdbx_seq_one_letter_code
_entity_poly.pdbx_strand_id
1 'polypeptide(L)' 'MKKKIAPVIVAIVVSLLITLWAVSGLLGTANLDGFAPMGLFFLLAGIGAIGVLIAVLVIRLKEIDQEDEDDLKKY' A
#
# COMPACT_ATOMS: atom_id res chain seq x y z
N MET A 1 -9.68 -7.13 17.22
CA MET A 1 -8.46 -7.82 16.68
C MET A 1 -8.72 -8.60 15.38
N LYS A 2 -9.59 -9.62 15.36
CA LYS A 2 -9.83 -10.45 14.15
C LYS A 2 -10.27 -9.64 12.91
N LYS A 3 -11.11 -8.61 13.10
CA LYS A 3 -11.57 -7.70 12.03
C LYS A 3 -10.44 -6.90 11.36
N LYS A 4 -9.34 -6.64 12.06
CA LYS A 4 -8.19 -5.86 11.58
C LYS A 4 -7.19 -6.68 10.76
N ILE A 5 -7.20 -8.00 10.88
CA ILE A 5 -6.23 -8.90 10.23
C ILE A 5 -6.42 -8.89 8.71
N ALA A 6 -7.66 -8.96 8.23
CA ALA A 6 -7.96 -8.98 6.81
C ALA A 6 -7.42 -7.74 6.06
N PRO A 7 -7.73 -6.49 6.47
CA PRO A 7 -7.21 -5.31 5.77
C PRO A 7 -5.68 -5.20 5.85
N VAL A 8 -5.07 -5.63 6.96
CA VAL A 8 -3.60 -5.63 7.10
C VAL A 8 -2.94 -6.63 6.15
N ILE A 9 -3.46 -7.85 6.03
CA ILE A 9 -2.94 -8.85 5.09
C ILE A 9 -3.05 -8.34 3.66
N VAL A 10 -4.19 -7.75 3.29
CA VAL A 10 -4.40 -7.17 1.96
C VAL A 10 -3.37 -6.07 1.69
N ALA A 11 -3.14 -5.17 2.65
CA ALA A 11 -2.16 -4.11 2.50
C ALA A 11 -0.73 -4.66 2.33
N ILE A 12 -0.35 -5.72 3.05
CA ILE A 12 0.97 -6.36 2.89
C ILE A 12 1.11 -6.97 1.50
N VAL A 13 0.13 -7.77 1.05
CA VAL A 13 0.17 -8.44 -0.26
C VAL A 13 0.23 -7.41 -1.38
N VAL A 14 -0.62 -6.38 -1.33
CA VAL A 14 -0.66 -5.32 -2.34
C VAL A 14 0.65 -4.50 -2.33
N SER A 15 1.21 -4.20 -1.15
CA SER A 15 2.51 -3.51 -1.06
C SER A 15 3.63 -4.31 -1.71
N LEU A 16 3.66 -5.63 -1.51
CA LEU A 16 4.64 -6.51 -2.15
C LEU A 16 4.48 -6.51 -3.68
N LEU A 17 3.25 -6.58 -4.18
CA LEU A 17 2.98 -6.51 -5.62
C LEU A 17 3.40 -5.17 -6.23
N ILE A 18 3.11 -4.05 -5.55
CA ILE A 18 3.55 -2.71 -5.98
C ILE A 18 5.07 -2.63 -6.00
N THR A 19 5.73 -3.16 -4.97
CA THR A 19 7.20 -3.16 -4.89
C THR A 19 7.81 -3.98 -6.03
N LEU A 20 7.29 -5.18 -6.27
CA LEU A 20 7.74 -6.02 -7.38
C LEU A 20 7.54 -5.32 -8.73
N TRP A 21 6.40 -4.67 -8.93
CA TRP A 21 6.12 -3.91 -10.15
C TRP A 21 7.07 -2.72 -10.33
N ALA A 22 7.27 -1.92 -9.29
CA ALA A 22 8.13 -0.75 -9.32
C ALA A 22 9.60 -1.13 -9.55
N VAL A 23 10.09 -2.19 -8.89
CA VAL A 23 11.45 -2.70 -9.08
C VAL A 23 11.62 -3.30 -10.48
N SER A 24 10.65 -4.07 -10.97
CA SER A 24 10.69 -4.63 -12.33
C SER A 24 10.71 -3.53 -13.39
N GLY A 25 9.88 -2.48 -13.22
CA GLY A 25 9.85 -1.33 -14.10
C GLY A 25 11.15 -0.52 -14.07
N LEU A 26 11.73 -0.33 -12.89
CA LEU A 26 13.03 0.33 -12.72
C LEU A 26 14.16 -0.45 -13.40
N LEU A 27 14.26 -1.76 -13.16
CA LEU A 27 15.30 -2.61 -13.76
C LEU A 27 15.12 -2.76 -15.28
N GLY A 28 13.86 -2.85 -15.75
CA GLY A 28 13.54 -2.93 -17.17
C GLY A 28 13.87 -1.66 -17.95
N THR A 29 13.79 -0.50 -17.29
CA THR A 29 14.13 0.80 -17.91
C THR A 29 15.60 1.20 -17.71
N ALA A 30 16.27 0.66 -16.69
CA ALA A 30 17.69 0.96 -16.41
C ALA A 30 18.65 0.50 -17.53
N ASN A 31 18.27 -0.53 -18.30
CA ASN A 31 19.09 -1.07 -19.39
C ASN A 31 18.78 -0.44 -20.75
N LEU A 32 17.86 0.53 -20.81
CA LEU A 32 17.46 1.21 -22.05
C LEU A 32 18.08 2.61 -22.05
N ASP A 33 19.00 2.85 -22.98
CA ASP A 33 19.62 4.17 -23.16
C ASP A 33 18.56 5.25 -23.39
N GLY A 34 18.61 6.31 -22.58
CA GLY A 34 17.66 7.45 -22.63
C GLY A 34 16.38 7.29 -21.82
N PHE A 35 16.12 6.14 -21.19
CA PHE A 35 14.89 5.87 -20.41
C PHE A 35 15.02 6.09 -18.88
N ALA A 36 16.11 6.71 -18.42
CA ALA A 36 16.30 7.06 -17.01
C ALA A 36 15.10 7.80 -16.35
N PRO A 37 14.41 8.75 -17.03
CA PRO A 37 13.22 9.39 -16.45
C PRO A 37 12.07 8.42 -16.17
N MET A 38 11.96 7.37 -16.97
CA MET A 38 10.90 6.37 -16.84
C MET A 38 11.17 5.43 -15.66
N GLY A 39 12.42 5.08 -15.40
CA GLY A 39 12.81 4.35 -14.18
C GLY A 39 12.50 5.14 -12.92
N LEU A 40 12.82 6.44 -12.92
CA LEU A 40 12.45 7.33 -11.81
C LEU A 40 10.92 7.41 -11.60
N PHE A 41 10.15 7.42 -12.69
CA PHE A 41 8.70 7.37 -12.62
C PHE A 41 8.19 6.10 -11.92
N PHE A 42 8.69 4.91 -12.28
CA PHE A 42 8.30 3.66 -11.62
C PHE A 42 8.60 3.68 -10.11
N LEU A 43 9.75 4.23 -9.72
CA LEU A 43 10.13 4.35 -8.31
C LEU A 43 9.19 5.31 -7.55
N LEU A 44 8.96 6.51 -8.08
CA LEU A 44 8.08 7.50 -7.46
C LEU A 44 6.62 7.04 -7.41
N ALA A 45 6.13 6.43 -8.50
CA ALA A 45 4.79 5.85 -8.56
C ALA A 45 4.62 4.71 -7.54
N GLY A 46 5.64 3.85 -7.38
CA GLY A 46 5.63 2.78 -6.38
C GLY A 46 5.55 3.31 -4.95
N ILE A 47 6.41 4.27 -4.60
CA ILE A 47 6.40 4.92 -3.27
C ILE A 47 5.06 5.63 -3.03
N GLY A 48 4.56 6.37 -4.03
CA GLY A 48 3.27 7.06 -3.95
C GLY A 48 2.11 6.10 -3.72
N ALA A 49 2.06 5.00 -4.47
CA ALA A 49 1.01 3.98 -4.33
C ALA A 49 1.03 3.32 -2.95
N ILE A 50 2.22 2.99 -2.41
CA ILE A 50 2.35 2.46 -1.04
C ILE A 50 1.90 3.50 -0.01
N GLY A 51 2.26 4.78 -0.19
CA GLY A 51 1.83 5.86 0.70
C GLY A 51 0.30 5.98 0.76
N VAL A 52 -0.37 5.94 -0.39
CA VAL A 52 -1.84 5.96 -0.48
C VAL A 52 -2.44 4.72 0.19
N LEU A 53 -1.88 3.54 -0.05
CA LEU A 53 -2.34 2.29 0.55
C LEU A 53 -2.27 2.34 2.08
N ILE A 54 -1.17 2.84 2.64
CA ILE A 54 -0.99 2.99 4.10
C ILE A 54 -2.02 3.99 4.65
N ALA A 55 -2.23 5.12 3.97
CA ALA A 55 -3.23 6.11 4.40
C ALA A 55 -4.64 5.50 4.46
N VAL A 56 -5.04 4.75 3.43
CA VAL A 56 -6.32 4.03 3.38
C VAL A 56 -6.40 2.97 4.47
N LEU A 57 -5.33 2.22 4.72
CA LEU A 57 -5.28 1.22 5.78
C LEU A 57 -5.49 1.86 7.16
N VAL A 58 -4.84 2.99 7.44
CA VAL A 58 -5.00 3.72 8.70
C VAL A 58 -6.46 4.17 8.90
N ILE A 59 -7.11 4.69 7.84
CA ILE A 59 -8.52 5.07 7.90
C ILE A 59 -9.39 3.85 8.21
N ARG A 60 -9.20 2.74 7.50
CA ARG A 60 -9.97 1.50 7.74
C ARG A 60 -9.76 0.92 9.13
N LEU A 61 -8.53 0.95 9.65
CA LEU A 61 -8.25 0.48 10.99
C LEU A 61 -8.92 1.35 12.06
N LYS A 62 -9.02 2.67 11.83
CA LYS A 62 -9.74 3.59 12.71
C LYS A 62 -11.25 3.36 12.67
N GLU A 63 -11.84 3.14 11.49
CA GLU A 63 -13.27 2.80 11.36
C GLU A 63 -13.61 1.52 12.14
N ILE A 64 -12.80 0.48 12.02
CA ILE A 64 -12.99 -0.77 12.78
C ILE A 64 -12.87 -0.55 14.29
N ASP A 65 -11.97 0.34 14.73
CA ASP A 65 -11.81 0.68 16.14
C ASP A 65 -13.04 1.41 16.70
N GLN A 66 -13.60 2.33 15.91
CA GLN A 66 -14.82 3.06 16.26
C GLN A 66 -16.03 2.13 16.35
N GLU A 67 -16.19 1.20 15.39
CA GLU A 67 -17.25 0.18 15.45
C GLU A 67 -17.14 -0.69 16.71
N ASP A 68 -15.91 -1.14 17.03
CA ASP A 68 -15.67 -1.96 18.22
C ASP A 68 -15.97 -1.16 19.52
N GLU A 69 -15.67 0.15 19.58
CA GLU A 69 -16.00 1.02 20.73
C GLU A 69 -17.51 1.27 20.90
N ASP A 70 -18.24 1.51 19.82
CA ASP A 70 -19.69 1.80 19.87
C ASP A 70 -20.49 0.56 20.29
N ASP A 71 -20.06 -0.63 19.85
CA ASP A 71 -20.63 -1.91 20.30
C ASP A 71 -20.41 -2.10 21.81
N LEU A 72 -19.23 -1.74 22.33
CA LEU A 72 -18.88 -1.83 23.75
C LEU A 72 -19.70 -0.87 24.63
N LYS A 73 -20.02 0.34 24.16
CA LYS A 73 -20.82 1.34 24.92
C LYS A 73 -22.31 1.01 24.97
N LYS A 74 -22.78 0.05 24.17
CA LYS A 74 -24.19 -0.35 24.07
C LYS A 74 -24.62 -1.39 25.12
N TYR A 75 -23.67 -1.90 25.91
CA TYR A 75 -23.87 -2.86 27.00
C TYR A 75 -23.38 -2.29 28.33
#